data_AF-A0ABC8VNX4-F1
#
_entry.id   AF-A0ABC8VNX4-F1
#
_cell.length_a   1.000
_cell.length_b   1.000
_cell.length_c   1.000
_cell.angle_alpha   90.00
_cell.angle_beta   90.00
_cell.angle_gamma   90.00
#
_symmetry.space_group_name_H-M   'P 1'
#
loop_
_entity.id
_entity.type
_entity.pdbx_description
1 polymer ?
#
loop_
_entity_poly.entity_id
_entity_poly.type
_entity_poly.pdbx_seq_one_letter_code
_entity_poly.pdbx_strand_id
1 'polypeptide(L)'
;MTAIRSETSPASSPPAMDRRAPRQVRRVSYALAAIATLSLVYLLRHTSPSCFHASHPLELTLSLAPFPRTSCDAASRRVVPPDRRLAKLRASPRWRRRTAALSASVFPTLRGLGLLAAPSRVLCLAAGAGHAVDALRAAGVRDVTGTDLVEFPPLVRRADPHRFPFSTAAFDLVFSDDPSAICGALFPSRLAAEAERAVRRGGGIALVVDREIETAAVAALFKRSRVVDVKDVILDGSQVRLLILQSNGTTSVLH
;
A
#
# COMPACT_ATOMS: atom_id res chain seq x y z
N MET A 1 -94.26 43.59 14.30
CA MET A 1 -94.14 42.12 14.15
C MET A 1 -92.67 41.80 13.87
N THR A 2 -92.08 40.99 14.75
CA THR A 2 -90.85 40.16 14.58
C THR A 2 -89.59 40.86 14.04
N ALA A 3 -88.70 41.33 14.94
CA ALA A 3 -87.60 40.57 15.57
C ALA A 3 -86.34 40.49 14.69
N ILE A 4 -85.40 41.40 14.94
CA ILE A 4 -84.02 41.31 14.45
C ILE A 4 -83.18 40.84 15.64
N ARG A 5 -82.80 39.56 15.64
CA ARG A 5 -81.96 38.95 16.67
C ARG A 5 -80.51 39.06 16.21
N SER A 6 -79.69 39.64 17.08
CA SER A 6 -78.26 39.91 16.91
C SER A 6 -77.43 38.66 16.66
N GLU A 7 -76.51 38.75 15.69
CA GLU A 7 -75.41 37.82 15.47
C GLU A 7 -74.41 37.85 16.63
N THR A 8 -73.95 36.67 17.05
CA THR A 8 -72.82 36.49 17.95
C THR A 8 -71.71 35.70 17.24
N SER A 9 -70.49 36.23 17.38
CA SER A 9 -69.18 35.82 16.83
C SER A 9 -68.81 34.33 17.00
N PRO A 10 -67.92 33.75 16.15
CA PRO A 10 -67.57 32.33 16.20
C PRO A 10 -66.37 32.08 17.14
N ALA A 11 -66.47 31.04 17.97
CA ALA A 11 -65.32 30.43 18.63
C ALA A 11 -64.85 29.23 17.79
N SER A 12 -63.66 29.33 17.21
CA SER A 12 -63.00 28.23 16.47
C SER A 12 -62.60 27.11 17.42
N SER A 13 -63.04 25.88 17.14
CA SER A 13 -62.54 24.66 17.79
C SER A 13 -61.27 24.14 17.08
N PRO A 14 -60.28 23.58 17.80
CA PRO A 14 -59.08 23.03 17.19
C PRO A 14 -59.34 21.66 16.54
N PRO A 15 -58.59 21.27 15.49
CA PRO A 15 -58.79 19.99 14.82
C PRO A 15 -58.36 18.81 15.71
N ALA A 16 -59.19 17.78 15.73
CA ALA A 16 -58.92 16.52 16.42
C ALA A 16 -57.71 15.82 15.78
N MET A 17 -56.60 15.71 16.52
CA MET A 17 -55.44 14.93 16.11
C MET A 17 -55.77 13.44 16.05
N ASP A 18 -55.53 12.86 14.88
CA ASP A 18 -55.83 11.48 14.54
C ASP A 18 -54.89 10.50 15.28
N ARG A 19 -55.40 9.87 16.35
CA ARG A 19 -54.63 9.01 17.28
C ARG A 19 -54.17 7.67 16.68
N ARG A 20 -54.45 7.40 15.40
CA ARG A 20 -54.01 6.17 14.69
C ARG A 20 -52.58 6.24 14.15
N ALA A 21 -52.10 7.41 13.75
CA ALA A 21 -50.75 7.60 13.18
C ALA A 21 -49.58 7.17 14.11
N PRO A 22 -49.52 7.52 15.40
CA PRO A 22 -48.36 7.21 16.24
C PRO A 22 -48.25 5.71 16.59
N ARG A 23 -49.36 4.96 16.50
CA ARG A 23 -49.36 3.51 16.78
C ARG A 23 -48.79 2.71 15.60
N GLN A 24 -49.04 3.16 14.37
CA GLN A 24 -48.50 2.55 13.15
C GLN A 24 -46.98 2.71 13.08
N VAL A 25 -46.48 3.93 13.33
CA VAL A 25 -45.04 4.24 13.31
C VAL A 25 -44.26 3.45 14.36
N ARG A 26 -44.81 3.30 15.57
CA ARG A 26 -44.19 2.47 16.62
C ARG A 26 -44.12 0.99 16.23
N ARG A 27 -45.15 0.45 15.58
CA ARG A 27 -45.15 -0.95 15.10
C ARG A 27 -44.11 -1.17 14.01
N VAL A 28 -43.98 -0.25 13.06
CA VAL A 28 -42.95 -0.30 12.01
C VAL A 28 -41.55 -0.19 12.63
N SER A 29 -41.36 0.69 13.62
CA SER A 29 -40.10 0.83 14.34
C SER A 29 -39.68 -0.45 15.07
N TYR A 30 -40.62 -1.11 15.77
CA TYR A 30 -40.33 -2.40 16.41
C TYR A 30 -40.03 -3.51 15.39
N ALA A 31 -40.73 -3.54 14.26
CA ALA A 31 -40.46 -4.52 13.19
C ALA A 31 -39.05 -4.33 12.61
N LEU A 32 -38.64 -3.09 12.34
CA LEU A 32 -37.30 -2.77 11.84
C LEU A 32 -36.21 -3.11 12.85
N ALA A 33 -36.44 -2.80 14.13
CA ALA A 33 -35.51 -3.17 15.21
C ALA A 33 -35.34 -4.69 15.31
N ALA A 34 -36.44 -5.45 15.25
CA ALA A 34 -36.43 -6.91 15.29
C ALA A 34 -35.67 -7.50 14.10
N ILE A 35 -35.91 -6.99 12.88
CA ILE A 35 -35.19 -7.41 11.67
C ILE A 35 -33.69 -7.11 11.81
N ALA A 36 -33.32 -5.90 12.26
CA ALA A 36 -31.92 -5.53 12.46
C ALA A 36 -31.22 -6.43 13.48
N THR A 37 -31.87 -6.77 14.60
CA THR A 37 -31.32 -7.72 15.57
C THR A 37 -31.22 -9.14 15.03
N LEU A 38 -32.19 -9.61 14.25
CA LEU A 38 -32.13 -10.93 13.61
C LEU A 38 -31.01 -10.99 12.56
N SER A 39 -30.85 -9.94 11.74
CA SER A 39 -29.74 -9.82 10.79
C SER A 39 -28.39 -9.77 11.50
N LEU A 40 -28.27 -9.05 12.62
CA LEU A 40 -27.04 -9.02 13.41
C LEU A 40 -26.72 -10.39 14.02
N VAL A 41 -27.71 -11.09 14.58
CA VAL A 41 -27.54 -12.45 15.12
C VAL A 41 -27.21 -13.44 14.01
N TYR A 42 -27.85 -13.32 12.85
CA TYR A 42 -27.56 -14.14 11.68
C TYR A 42 -26.12 -13.90 11.20
N LEU A 43 -25.69 -12.64 11.10
CA LEU A 43 -24.31 -12.29 10.77
C LEU A 43 -23.33 -12.84 11.80
N LEU A 44 -23.63 -12.72 13.11
CA LEU A 44 -22.77 -13.27 14.17
C LEU A 44 -22.68 -14.80 14.11
N ARG A 45 -23.79 -15.50 13.81
CA ARG A 45 -23.84 -16.98 13.74
C ARG A 45 -23.29 -17.55 12.44
N HIS A 46 -23.39 -16.79 11.35
CA HIS A 46 -22.84 -17.13 10.03
C HIS A 46 -21.57 -16.36 9.70
N THR A 47 -20.95 -15.70 10.68
CA THR A 47 -19.54 -15.33 10.54
C THR A 47 -18.78 -16.64 10.41
N SER A 48 -18.37 -16.94 9.18
CA SER A 48 -17.55 -18.10 8.87
C SER A 48 -16.40 -18.17 9.87
N PRO A 49 -16.07 -19.35 10.42
CA PRO A 49 -14.95 -19.53 11.35
C PRO A 49 -13.62 -19.53 10.59
N SER A 50 -13.44 -18.61 9.63
CA SER A 50 -12.15 -18.34 9.00
C SER A 50 -11.26 -17.44 9.86
N CYS A 51 -11.72 -17.03 11.05
CA CYS A 51 -10.90 -16.37 12.05
C CYS A 51 -11.04 -17.11 13.40
N PHE A 52 -9.97 -17.82 13.78
CA PHE A 52 -9.72 -18.45 15.08
C PHE A 52 -10.44 -19.77 15.39
N HIS A 53 -10.04 -20.84 14.70
CA HIS A 53 -10.13 -22.19 15.28
C HIS A 53 -8.89 -22.42 16.18
N ALA A 54 -9.05 -22.28 17.48
CA ALA A 54 -8.07 -22.76 18.46
C ALA A 54 -8.54 -24.11 18.99
N SER A 55 -8.22 -25.19 18.27
CA SER A 55 -8.51 -26.56 18.72
C SER A 55 -7.53 -27.58 18.14
N HIS A 56 -6.24 -27.24 18.13
CA HIS A 56 -5.16 -28.22 17.95
C HIS A 56 -3.97 -27.76 18.82
N PRO A 57 -3.27 -28.68 19.51
CA PRO A 57 -2.02 -28.34 20.20
C PRO A 57 -0.97 -28.04 19.14
N LEU A 58 -0.95 -26.78 18.68
CA LEU A 58 -0.03 -26.25 17.69
C LEU A 58 1.33 -25.98 18.34
N GLU A 59 2.16 -27.02 18.36
CA GLU A 59 3.59 -26.84 18.11
C GLU A 59 3.74 -26.09 16.77
N LEU A 60 4.41 -24.94 16.79
CA LEU A 60 4.68 -24.01 15.68
C LEU A 60 3.49 -23.15 15.21
N THR A 61 3.42 -21.91 15.71
CA THR A 61 3.42 -20.68 14.87
C THR A 61 3.21 -19.43 15.73
N LEU A 62 4.06 -18.40 15.53
CA LEU A 62 3.78 -17.00 15.89
C LEU A 62 3.37 -16.72 17.35
N SER A 63 4.34 -16.74 18.29
CA SER A 63 4.34 -15.95 19.53
C SER A 63 2.96 -15.56 20.07
N LEU A 64 2.35 -16.46 20.84
CA LEU A 64 1.21 -16.23 21.76
C LEU A 64 1.47 -15.13 22.82
N ALA A 65 2.52 -14.32 22.68
CA ALA A 65 2.72 -13.17 23.54
C ALA A 65 1.58 -12.18 23.28
N PRO A 66 0.72 -11.89 24.29
CA PRO A 66 -0.36 -10.92 24.16
C PRO A 66 0.17 -9.59 23.64
N PHE A 67 -0.65 -8.74 23.01
CA PHE A 67 -0.20 -7.38 22.65
C PHE A 67 0.27 -6.63 23.89
N PRO A 68 1.37 -5.86 23.81
CA PRO A 68 1.92 -5.21 24.98
C PRO A 68 0.92 -4.19 25.51
N ARG A 69 0.59 -4.29 26.80
CA ARG A 69 -0.37 -3.36 27.43
C ARG A 69 0.28 -2.11 28.00
N THR A 70 1.59 -2.15 28.22
CA THR A 70 2.38 -1.05 28.79
C THR A 70 3.68 -0.88 28.03
N SER A 71 4.31 0.29 28.18
CA SER A 71 5.65 0.54 27.66
C SER A 71 6.68 -0.44 28.23
N CYS A 72 6.55 -0.84 29.50
CA CYS A 72 7.42 -1.83 30.14
C CYS A 72 7.25 -3.23 29.52
N ASP A 73 6.01 -3.67 29.22
CA ASP A 73 5.74 -4.92 28.51
C ASP A 73 6.39 -4.89 27.13
N ALA A 74 6.20 -3.82 26.36
CA ALA A 74 6.84 -3.64 25.06
C ALA A 74 8.37 -3.69 25.14
N ALA A 75 8.97 -2.99 26.10
CA ALA A 75 10.42 -2.92 26.30
C ALA A 75 11.03 -4.25 26.79
N SER A 76 10.27 -5.04 27.55
CA SER A 76 10.70 -6.35 28.06
C SER A 76 10.75 -7.44 26.98
N ARG A 77 10.20 -7.18 25.78
CA ARG A 77 10.18 -8.17 24.71
C ARG A 77 11.57 -8.47 24.20
N ARG A 78 11.85 -9.76 24.07
CA ARG A 78 13.07 -10.25 23.42
C ARG A 78 13.16 -9.70 22.00
N VAL A 79 14.22 -8.95 21.72
CA VAL A 79 14.57 -8.53 20.37
C VAL A 79 14.80 -9.76 19.52
N VAL A 80 13.99 -9.93 18.46
CA VAL A 80 14.14 -11.04 17.52
C VAL A 80 15.32 -10.71 16.59
N PRO A 81 16.32 -11.61 16.48
CA PRO A 81 17.43 -11.40 15.55
C PRO A 81 16.93 -11.14 14.12
N PRO A 82 17.56 -10.21 13.36
CA PRO A 82 17.10 -9.83 12.02
C PRO A 82 16.87 -11.01 11.08
N ASP A 83 17.78 -11.98 11.06
CA ASP A 83 17.68 -13.15 10.18
C ASP A 83 16.46 -14.03 10.51
N ARG A 84 16.15 -14.20 11.80
CA ARG A 84 14.96 -14.94 12.24
C ARG A 84 13.69 -14.21 11.85
N ARG A 85 13.67 -12.88 11.98
CA ARG A 85 12.55 -12.03 11.56
C ARG A 85 12.32 -12.13 10.05
N LEU A 86 13.39 -12.06 9.25
CA LEU A 86 13.33 -12.19 7.80
C LEU A 86 12.90 -13.60 7.37
N ALA A 87 13.47 -14.66 7.94
CA ALA A 87 13.10 -16.03 7.62
C ALA A 87 11.61 -16.29 7.84
N LYS A 88 11.06 -15.73 8.93
CA LYS A 88 9.63 -15.79 9.22
C LYS A 88 8.77 -15.05 8.19
N LEU A 89 9.18 -13.85 7.75
CA LEU A 89 8.46 -13.13 6.69
C LEU A 89 8.53 -13.87 5.35
N ARG A 90 9.70 -14.41 4.98
CA ARG A 90 9.88 -15.24 3.77
C ARG A 90 8.99 -16.49 3.76
N ALA A 91 8.73 -17.07 4.93
CA ALA A 91 7.83 -18.21 5.07
C ALA A 91 6.35 -17.83 4.85
N SER A 92 5.99 -16.54 4.83
CA SER A 92 4.60 -16.11 4.61
C SER A 92 4.17 -16.31 3.14
N PRO A 93 2.90 -16.68 2.89
CA PRO A 93 2.38 -16.77 1.52
C PRO A 93 2.44 -15.44 0.77
N ARG A 94 2.24 -14.31 1.47
CA ARG A 94 2.31 -12.97 0.88
C ARG A 94 3.70 -12.70 0.31
N TRP A 95 4.76 -13.00 1.06
CA TRP A 95 6.13 -12.81 0.58
C TRP A 95 6.37 -13.59 -0.72
N ARG A 96 6.06 -14.90 -0.72
CA ARG A 96 6.23 -15.77 -1.90
C ARG A 96 5.45 -15.27 -3.11
N ARG A 97 4.19 -14.87 -2.91
CA ARG A 97 3.36 -14.32 -4.00
C ARG A 97 3.96 -13.05 -4.58
N ARG A 98 4.42 -12.13 -3.72
CA ARG A 98 5.03 -10.87 -4.17
C ARG A 98 6.32 -11.10 -4.96
N THR A 99 7.23 -11.94 -4.44
CA THR A 99 8.49 -12.25 -5.12
C THR A 99 8.27 -12.98 -6.45
N ALA A 100 7.28 -13.90 -6.51
CA ALA A 100 6.91 -14.59 -7.74
C ALA A 100 6.28 -13.64 -8.76
N ALA A 101 5.39 -12.74 -8.33
CA ALA A 101 4.76 -11.75 -9.19
C ALA A 101 5.79 -10.81 -9.83
N LEU A 102 6.76 -10.32 -9.05
CA LEU A 102 7.88 -9.51 -9.58
C LEU A 102 8.70 -10.28 -10.61
N SER A 103 9.04 -11.53 -10.30
CA SER A 103 9.84 -12.40 -11.18
C SER A 103 9.14 -12.73 -12.48
N ALA A 104 7.81 -12.87 -12.48
CA ALA A 104 7.03 -13.22 -13.65
C ALA A 104 6.63 -12.00 -14.51
N SER A 105 6.31 -10.86 -13.89
CA SER A 105 5.72 -9.71 -14.61
C SER A 105 6.69 -8.56 -14.88
N VAL A 106 7.62 -8.30 -13.95
CA VAL A 106 8.51 -7.12 -14.01
C VAL A 106 9.85 -7.48 -14.63
N PHE A 107 10.55 -8.47 -14.08
CA PHE A 107 11.94 -8.76 -14.47
C PHE A 107 12.12 -9.18 -15.94
N PRO A 108 11.21 -9.96 -16.58
CA PRO A 108 11.35 -10.29 -17.99
C PRO A 108 11.28 -9.05 -18.88
N THR A 109 10.42 -8.08 -18.54
CA THR A 109 10.30 -6.80 -19.24
C THR A 109 11.61 -6.02 -19.14
N LEU A 110 12.17 -5.90 -17.93
CA LEU A 110 13.43 -5.19 -17.72
C LEU A 110 14.63 -5.86 -18.40
N ARG A 111 14.66 -7.20 -18.45
CA ARG A 111 15.67 -7.97 -19.19
C ARG A 111 15.53 -7.79 -20.70
N GLY A 112 14.30 -7.82 -21.22
CA GLY A 112 14.02 -7.61 -22.64
C GLY A 112 14.44 -6.23 -23.14
N LEU A 113 14.37 -5.21 -22.28
CA LEU A 113 14.86 -3.85 -22.55
C LEU A 113 16.38 -3.70 -22.33
N GLY A 114 17.09 -4.75 -21.91
CA GLY A 114 18.52 -4.69 -21.61
C GLY A 114 18.89 -3.86 -20.36
N LEU A 115 17.91 -3.54 -19.51
CA LEU A 115 18.09 -2.73 -18.29
C LEU A 115 18.42 -3.58 -17.06
N LEU A 116 18.18 -4.89 -17.12
CA LEU A 116 18.45 -5.83 -16.04
C LEU A 116 19.22 -7.04 -16.57
N ALA A 117 20.34 -7.36 -15.92
CA ALA A 117 21.15 -8.54 -16.18
C ALA A 117 21.74 -9.09 -14.88
N ALA A 118 22.29 -10.30 -14.90
CA ALA A 118 22.94 -10.90 -13.73
C ALA A 118 24.07 -10.06 -13.09
N PRO A 119 24.95 -9.37 -13.86
CA PRO A 119 25.96 -8.48 -13.28
C PRO A 119 25.44 -7.09 -12.89
N SER A 120 24.16 -6.77 -13.15
CA SER A 120 23.63 -5.44 -12.87
C SER A 120 23.71 -5.08 -11.40
N ARG A 121 24.08 -3.83 -11.13
CA ARG A 121 23.95 -3.20 -9.81
C ARG A 121 22.60 -2.52 -9.71
N VAL A 122 21.78 -2.96 -8.76
CA VAL A 122 20.41 -2.47 -8.60
C VAL A 122 20.21 -1.78 -7.25
N LEU A 123 19.64 -0.58 -7.27
CA LEU A 123 19.19 0.13 -6.07
C LEU A 123 17.66 0.01 -5.96
N CYS A 124 17.17 -0.62 -4.91
CA CYS A 124 15.75 -0.67 -4.56
C CYS A 124 15.39 0.48 -3.63
N LEU A 125 14.49 1.36 -4.08
CA LEU A 125 13.93 2.46 -3.31
C LEU A 125 12.65 2.03 -2.59
N ALA A 126 12.32 2.69 -1.48
CA ALA A 126 11.15 2.38 -0.66
C ALA A 126 11.00 0.86 -0.46
N ALA A 127 12.12 0.20 -0.18
CA ALA A 127 12.23 -1.25 -0.27
C ALA A 127 11.39 -1.99 0.79
N GLY A 128 10.89 -1.27 1.81
CA GLY A 128 10.13 -1.80 2.93
C GLY A 128 10.89 -2.91 3.64
N ALA A 129 10.29 -4.11 3.66
CA ALA A 129 10.93 -5.31 4.23
C ALA A 129 11.94 -5.98 3.27
N GLY A 130 12.07 -5.52 2.02
CA GLY A 130 13.04 -6.01 1.05
C GLY A 130 12.52 -7.05 0.06
N HIS A 131 11.22 -7.05 -0.28
CA HIS A 131 10.65 -8.02 -1.25
C HIS A 131 11.33 -7.93 -2.62
N ALA A 132 11.50 -6.72 -3.17
CA ALA A 132 12.21 -6.51 -4.42
C ALA A 132 13.67 -6.98 -4.36
N VAL A 133 14.37 -6.68 -3.25
CA VAL A 133 15.76 -7.09 -3.04
C VAL A 133 15.88 -8.61 -3.07
N ASP A 134 15.01 -9.29 -2.34
CA ASP A 134 14.99 -10.74 -2.26
C ASP A 134 14.65 -11.38 -3.61
N ALA A 135 13.66 -10.84 -4.31
CA ALA A 135 13.26 -11.30 -5.65
C ALA A 135 14.38 -11.13 -6.68
N LEU A 136 15.06 -9.99 -6.72
CA LEU A 136 16.16 -9.73 -7.66
C LEU A 136 17.34 -10.68 -7.39
N ARG A 137 17.69 -10.90 -6.12
CA ARG A 137 18.74 -11.85 -5.73
C ARG A 137 18.36 -13.28 -6.12
N ALA A 138 17.12 -13.69 -5.86
CA ALA A 138 16.60 -14.99 -6.28
C ALA A 138 16.59 -15.16 -7.82
N ALA A 139 16.41 -14.07 -8.56
CA ALA A 139 16.52 -14.02 -10.02
C ALA A 139 17.97 -13.98 -10.54
N GLY A 140 18.98 -14.06 -9.67
CA GLY A 140 20.40 -14.14 -10.04
C GLY A 140 21.10 -12.80 -10.22
N VAL A 141 20.50 -11.69 -9.78
CA VAL A 141 21.17 -10.37 -9.76
C VAL A 141 22.13 -10.34 -8.57
N ARG A 142 23.41 -10.13 -8.84
CA ARG A 142 24.47 -10.27 -7.82
C ARG A 142 24.54 -9.11 -6.84
N ASP A 143 24.34 -7.88 -7.31
CA ASP A 143 24.50 -6.68 -6.51
C ASP A 143 23.17 -5.93 -6.41
N VAL A 144 22.51 -6.11 -5.27
CA VAL A 144 21.21 -5.48 -4.99
C VAL A 144 21.27 -4.81 -3.63
N THR A 145 21.06 -3.50 -3.63
CA THR A 145 21.04 -2.67 -2.44
C THR A 145 19.61 -2.19 -2.19
N GLY A 146 19.03 -2.51 -1.04
CA GLY A 146 17.73 -1.99 -0.61
C GLY A 146 17.87 -0.81 0.33
N THR A 147 17.10 0.24 0.09
CA THR A 147 17.06 1.43 0.94
C THR A 147 15.63 1.84 1.28
N ASP A 148 15.45 2.32 2.51
CA ASP A 148 14.18 2.87 3.00
C ASP A 148 14.45 3.83 4.17
N LEU A 149 13.46 4.64 4.55
CA LEU A 149 13.49 5.50 5.74
C LEU A 149 13.61 4.67 7.04
N VAL A 150 13.06 3.46 7.04
CA VAL A 150 13.11 2.50 8.15
C VAL A 150 13.89 1.27 7.71
N GLU A 151 14.95 0.92 8.43
CA GLU A 151 15.75 -0.25 8.08
C GLU A 151 15.03 -1.58 8.31
N PHE A 152 15.34 -2.54 7.45
CA PHE A 152 14.94 -3.94 7.62
C PHE A 152 16.13 -4.85 7.32
N PRO A 153 17.09 -4.98 8.25
CA PRO A 153 18.26 -5.83 8.05
C PRO A 153 17.86 -7.31 7.89
N PRO A 154 18.64 -8.10 7.12
CA PRO A 154 19.83 -7.69 6.35
C PRO A 154 19.53 -7.11 4.95
N LEU A 155 18.26 -7.04 4.51
CA LEU A 155 17.94 -6.70 3.12
C LEU A 155 17.91 -5.20 2.84
N VAL A 156 17.47 -4.41 3.82
CA VAL A 156 17.20 -2.98 3.64
C VAL A 156 17.95 -2.18 4.68
N ARG A 157 18.71 -1.19 4.20
CA ARG A 157 19.46 -0.25 5.03
C ARG A 157 18.72 1.08 5.09
N ARG A 158 18.86 1.80 6.20
CA ARG A 158 18.29 3.13 6.33
C ARG A 158 18.99 4.12 5.39
N ALA A 159 18.23 4.91 4.64
CA ALA A 159 18.75 6.03 3.85
C ALA A 159 17.70 7.14 3.72
N ASP A 160 18.18 8.36 3.49
CA ASP A 160 17.33 9.50 3.12
C ASP A 160 16.98 9.40 1.62
N PRO A 161 15.69 9.31 1.24
CA PRO A 161 15.27 9.27 -0.17
C PRO A 161 15.60 10.55 -0.95
N HIS A 162 15.88 11.67 -0.28
CA HIS A 162 16.22 12.93 -0.93
C HIS A 162 17.73 13.17 -1.05
N ARG A 163 18.56 12.28 -0.48
CA ARG A 163 20.01 12.31 -0.62
C ARG A 163 20.64 10.95 -0.36
N PHE A 164 20.85 10.17 -1.42
CA PHE A 164 21.40 8.83 -1.27
C PHE A 164 22.91 8.86 -0.96
N PRO A 165 23.40 7.97 -0.07
CA PRO A 165 24.82 7.87 0.29
C PRO A 165 25.64 7.09 -0.76
N PHE A 166 25.35 7.30 -2.05
CA PHE A 166 26.02 6.65 -3.17
C PHE A 166 26.61 7.68 -4.13
N SER A 167 27.71 7.31 -4.80
CA SER A 167 28.30 8.14 -5.85
C SER A 167 27.35 8.30 -7.03
N THR A 168 27.57 9.34 -7.82
CA THR A 168 26.88 9.51 -9.12
C THR A 168 27.18 8.31 -10.03
N ALA A 169 26.19 7.85 -10.79
CA ALA A 169 26.29 6.73 -11.73
C ALA A 169 26.75 5.40 -11.09
N ALA A 170 26.43 5.15 -9.82
CA ALA A 170 26.81 3.94 -9.10
C ALA A 170 26.03 2.67 -9.52
N PHE A 171 24.81 2.83 -10.06
CA PHE A 171 23.90 1.73 -10.36
C PHE A 171 23.54 1.65 -11.84
N ASP A 172 23.24 0.44 -12.31
CA ASP A 172 22.70 0.18 -13.65
C ASP A 172 21.19 0.41 -13.70
N LEU A 173 20.50 0.11 -12.59
CA LEU A 173 19.06 0.19 -12.47
C LEU A 173 18.67 0.73 -11.08
N VAL A 174 17.78 1.71 -11.06
CA VAL A 174 16.99 2.05 -9.86
C VAL A 174 15.60 1.42 -10.01
N PHE A 175 15.14 0.74 -8.97
CA PHE A 175 13.87 0.01 -8.98
C PHE A 175 13.03 0.33 -7.74
N SER A 176 11.71 0.41 -7.89
CA SER A 176 10.78 0.42 -6.76
C SER A 176 9.58 -0.47 -7.06
N ASP A 177 9.25 -1.39 -6.15
CA ASP A 177 8.02 -2.18 -6.18
C ASP A 177 6.88 -1.59 -5.33
N ASP A 178 7.12 -0.45 -4.66
CA ASP A 178 6.10 0.29 -3.93
C ASP A 178 5.42 1.33 -4.84
N PRO A 179 4.10 1.20 -5.11
CA PRO A 179 3.32 2.18 -5.89
C PRO A 179 3.36 3.60 -5.31
N SER A 180 3.63 3.72 -4.00
CA SER A 180 3.66 5.00 -3.29
C SER A 180 5.05 5.63 -3.22
N ALA A 181 6.09 4.99 -3.74
CA ALA A 181 7.47 5.45 -3.50
C ALA A 181 7.72 6.90 -3.95
N ILE A 182 7.21 7.29 -5.13
CA ILE A 182 7.36 8.67 -5.63
C ILE A 182 6.30 9.60 -5.03
N CYS A 183 5.03 9.22 -5.07
CA CYS A 183 3.94 10.12 -4.67
C CYS A 183 3.80 10.28 -3.16
N GLY A 184 4.27 9.31 -2.38
CA GLY A 184 4.38 9.38 -0.93
C GLY A 184 5.65 10.08 -0.44
N ALA A 185 6.59 10.44 -1.33
CA ALA A 185 7.79 11.16 -0.94
C ALA A 185 7.47 12.61 -0.59
N LEU A 186 8.09 13.13 0.48
CA LEU A 186 7.93 14.53 0.89
C LEU A 186 8.39 15.53 -0.21
N PHE A 187 9.42 15.16 -0.97
CA PHE A 187 9.94 15.93 -2.09
C PHE A 187 10.12 15.03 -3.33
N PRO A 188 9.07 14.75 -4.11
CA PRO A 188 9.09 13.81 -5.23
C PRO A 188 10.14 14.19 -6.28
N SER A 189 10.28 15.47 -6.62
CA SER A 189 11.27 15.94 -7.59
C SER A 189 12.71 15.74 -7.11
N ARG A 190 12.97 15.79 -5.80
CA ARG A 190 14.32 15.52 -5.24
C ARG A 190 14.62 14.02 -5.27
N LEU A 191 13.65 13.19 -4.92
CA LEU A 191 13.76 11.74 -5.04
C LEU A 191 14.04 11.32 -6.50
N ALA A 192 13.29 11.89 -7.46
CA ALA A 192 13.52 11.66 -8.88
C ALA A 192 14.94 12.10 -9.31
N ALA A 193 15.36 13.30 -8.91
CA ALA A 193 16.70 13.80 -9.23
C ALA A 193 17.83 12.92 -8.66
N GLU A 194 17.65 12.39 -7.45
CA GLU A 194 18.60 11.47 -6.82
C GLU A 194 18.60 10.09 -7.48
N ALA A 195 17.44 9.57 -7.88
CA ALA A 195 17.37 8.34 -8.68
C ALA A 195 18.11 8.49 -10.01
N GLU A 196 17.92 9.62 -10.72
CA GLU A 196 18.66 9.93 -11.94
C GLU A 196 20.17 10.10 -11.71
N ARG A 197 20.56 10.70 -10.59
CA ARG A 197 21.98 10.87 -10.23
C ARG A 197 22.64 9.51 -9.95
N ALA A 198 21.94 8.62 -9.28
CA ALA A 198 22.46 7.31 -8.89
C ALA A 198 22.62 6.35 -10.08
N VAL A 199 21.81 6.50 -11.13
CA VAL A 199 21.82 5.65 -12.32
C VAL A 199 22.82 6.15 -13.36
N ARG A 200 23.63 5.24 -13.92
CA ARG A 200 24.57 5.59 -15.01
C ARG A 200 23.84 6.01 -16.29
N ARG A 201 24.55 6.70 -17.19
CA ARG A 201 24.04 6.99 -18.54
C ARG A 201 23.63 5.69 -19.26
N GLY A 202 22.45 5.70 -19.87
CA GLY A 202 21.85 4.54 -20.53
C GLY A 202 21.27 3.49 -19.57
N GLY A 203 21.44 3.65 -18.26
CA GLY A 203 20.82 2.81 -17.23
C GLY A 203 19.33 3.08 -17.07
N GLY A 204 18.66 2.22 -16.31
CA GLY A 204 17.20 2.22 -16.15
C GLY A 204 16.71 2.82 -14.84
N ILE A 205 15.51 3.37 -14.87
CA ILE A 205 14.71 3.67 -13.68
C ILE A 205 13.35 3.00 -13.89
N ALA A 206 12.97 2.07 -13.03
CA ALA A 206 11.72 1.32 -13.16
C ALA A 206 10.90 1.45 -11.87
N LEU A 207 9.70 1.99 -11.99
CA LEU A 207 8.86 2.36 -10.86
C LEU A 207 7.50 1.72 -11.02
N VAL A 208 7.06 1.00 -10.00
CA VAL A 208 5.65 0.68 -9.85
C VAL A 208 4.92 1.95 -9.43
N VAL A 209 3.80 2.24 -10.08
CA VAL A 209 2.96 3.40 -9.87
C VAL A 209 1.51 2.93 -9.79
N ASP A 210 0.74 3.54 -8.89
CA ASP A 210 -0.69 3.28 -8.81
C ASP A 210 -1.39 3.64 -10.14
N ARG A 211 -2.44 2.90 -10.51
CA ARG A 211 -3.18 3.17 -11.76
C ARG A 211 -3.97 4.46 -11.71
N GLU A 212 -4.32 4.93 -10.52
CA GLU A 212 -5.00 6.21 -10.33
C GLU A 212 -4.07 7.40 -10.58
N ILE A 213 -2.76 7.18 -10.52
CA ILE A 213 -1.75 8.21 -10.74
C ILE A 213 -1.40 8.28 -12.23
N GLU A 214 -1.39 9.50 -12.77
CA GLU A 214 -0.99 9.75 -14.14
C GLU A 214 0.53 9.56 -14.29
N THR A 215 0.92 8.59 -15.13
CA THR A 215 2.33 8.25 -15.36
C THR A 215 3.11 9.38 -16.03
N ALA A 216 2.45 10.24 -16.81
CA ALA A 216 3.05 11.43 -17.40
C ALA A 216 3.45 12.46 -16.32
N ALA A 217 2.63 12.66 -15.29
CA ALA A 217 2.96 13.55 -14.18
C ALA A 217 4.16 13.03 -13.37
N VAL A 218 4.23 11.71 -13.14
CA VAL A 218 5.40 11.08 -12.52
C VAL A 218 6.64 11.22 -13.41
N ALA A 219 6.52 10.95 -14.72
CA ALA A 219 7.62 11.06 -15.66
C ALA A 219 8.17 12.50 -15.76
N ALA A 220 7.31 13.52 -15.63
CA ALA A 220 7.72 14.92 -15.64
C ALA A 220 8.67 15.31 -14.48
N LEU A 221 8.73 14.52 -13.41
CA LEU A 221 9.70 14.69 -12.32
C LEU A 221 11.13 14.32 -12.75
N PHE A 222 11.29 13.46 -13.75
CA PHE A 222 12.56 12.92 -14.23
C PHE A 222 13.10 13.72 -15.41
N LYS A 223 13.79 14.83 -15.09
CA LYS A 223 14.24 15.82 -16.08
C LYS A 223 15.37 15.34 -17.01
N ARG A 224 16.10 14.29 -16.63
CA ARG A 224 17.27 13.74 -17.36
C ARG A 224 17.02 12.31 -17.84
N SER A 225 15.76 11.89 -17.88
CA SER A 225 15.36 10.56 -18.32
C SER A 225 14.24 10.67 -19.35
N ARG A 226 14.12 9.64 -20.18
CA ARG A 226 12.99 9.50 -21.11
C ARG A 226 12.20 8.25 -20.78
N VAL A 227 10.89 8.30 -20.93
CA VAL A 227 10.05 7.10 -20.83
C VAL A 227 10.38 6.17 -21.99
N VAL A 228 10.62 4.90 -21.67
CA VAL A 228 10.88 3.84 -22.65
C VAL A 228 9.68 2.93 -22.78
N ASP A 229 9.00 2.64 -21.68
CA ASP A 229 7.82 1.77 -21.68
C ASP A 229 6.92 2.04 -20.46
N VAL A 230 5.64 1.72 -20.60
CA VAL A 230 4.65 1.73 -19.52
C VAL A 230 3.80 0.47 -19.66
N LYS A 231 3.84 -0.39 -18.63
CA LYS A 231 3.19 -1.70 -18.68
C LYS A 231 2.27 -1.93 -17.51
N ASP A 232 1.03 -2.37 -17.77
CA ASP A 232 0.15 -2.87 -16.72
C ASP A 232 0.68 -4.22 -16.20
N VAL A 233 0.87 -4.32 -14.89
CA VAL A 233 1.36 -5.52 -14.19
C VAL A 233 0.47 -5.83 -12.98
N ILE A 234 0.42 -7.10 -12.58
CA ILE A 234 -0.33 -7.54 -11.40
C ILE A 234 0.65 -7.86 -10.29
N LEU A 235 0.58 -7.09 -9.19
CA LEU A 235 1.39 -7.31 -7.99
C LEU A 235 0.45 -7.50 -6.80
N ASP A 236 0.63 -8.62 -6.08
CA ASP A 236 -0.20 -9.00 -4.92
C ASP A 236 -1.72 -9.04 -5.19
N GLY A 237 -2.12 -9.27 -6.45
CA GLY A 237 -3.53 -9.29 -6.87
C GLY A 237 -4.09 -7.92 -7.27
N SER A 238 -3.33 -6.84 -7.09
CA SER A 238 -3.68 -5.51 -7.57
C SER A 238 -3.05 -5.23 -8.93
N GLN A 239 -3.82 -4.63 -9.83
CA GLN A 239 -3.27 -4.09 -11.08
C GLN A 239 -2.56 -2.76 -10.79
N VAL A 240 -1.33 -2.61 -11.25
CA VAL A 240 -0.48 -1.42 -11.10
C VAL A 240 0.23 -1.15 -12.43
N ARG A 241 0.79 0.05 -12.61
CA ARG A 241 1.59 0.38 -13.80
C ARG A 241 3.07 0.33 -13.48
N LEU A 242 3.85 -0.36 -14.30
CA LEU A 242 5.30 -0.28 -14.32
C LEU A 242 5.72 0.82 -15.29
N LEU A 243 6.16 1.95 -14.78
CA LEU A 243 6.76 3.04 -15.54
C LEU A 243 8.26 2.79 -15.67
N ILE A 244 8.75 2.71 -16.91
CA ILE A 244 10.16 2.44 -17.20
C ILE A 244 10.76 3.65 -17.92
N LEU A 245 11.80 4.22 -17.35
CA LEU A 245 12.58 5.30 -17.92
C LEU A 245 14.03 4.87 -18.16
N GLN A 246 14.68 5.52 -19.11
CA GLN A 246 16.11 5.37 -19.36
C GLN A 246 16.81 6.72 -19.15
N SER A 247 17.90 6.70 -18.38
CA SER A 247 18.69 7.88 -18.06
C SER A 247 19.51 8.32 -19.28
N ASN A 248 19.37 9.59 -19.65
CA ASN A 248 20.20 10.21 -20.69
C ASN A 248 21.61 10.55 -20.16
N GLY A 249 21.84 10.40 -18.85
CA GLY A 249 23.04 10.85 -18.14
C GLY A 249 23.14 12.37 -18.02
N THR A 250 23.99 12.84 -17.11
CA THR A 250 24.42 14.24 -17.11
C THR A 250 25.31 14.49 -18.31
N THR A 251 24.97 15.45 -19.18
CA THR A 251 25.97 16.16 -19.95
C THR A 251 26.95 16.76 -18.95
N SER A 252 28.13 16.16 -18.81
CA SER A 252 29.25 16.84 -18.16
C SER A 252 29.58 18.04 -19.05
N VAL A 253 29.00 19.20 -18.74
CA VAL A 253 29.64 20.45 -19.15
C VAL A 253 30.92 20.47 -18.32
N LEU A 254 32.03 20.10 -18.94
CA LEU A 254 33.36 20.36 -18.44
C LEU A 254 33.46 21.88 -18.26
N HIS A 255 33.53 22.32 -17.00
CA HIS A 255 33.99 23.67 -16.67
C HIS A 255 35.49 23.64 -16.48
#